data_AF-A0A447P0W1-F1
#
_entry.id   AF-A0A447P0W1-F1
#
_cell.length_a   1.000
_cell.length_b   1.000
_cell.length_c   1.000
_cell.angle_alpha   90.00
_cell.angle_beta   90.00
_cell.angle_gamma   90.00
#
_symmetry.space_group_name_H-M   'P 1'
#
loop_
_entity.id
_entity.type
_entity.pdbx_description
1 polymer ?
#
loop_
_entity_poly.entity_id
_entity_poly.type
_entity_poly.pdbx_seq_one_letter_code
_entity_poly.pdbx_strand_id
1 'polypeptide(L)'
;MGIFYGGIAQIFAGLLEYKKGNTFGLTAFTSYGSFWLTLVAILLMPKMGLTDAPDAQLLGAYLGLWGVFTLFMFFGTLKAAARCNLFS
;
A
#
# COMPACT_ATOMS: atom_id res chain seq x y z
N MET A 1 -2.30 15.00 -1.98
CA MET A 1 -1.54 14.15 -1.05
C MET A 1 -1.48 12.69 -1.48
N GLY A 2 -2.59 12.05 -1.90
CA GLY A 2 -2.61 10.64 -2.34
C GLY A 2 -1.71 10.30 -3.54
N ILE A 3 -1.75 11.06 -4.64
CA ILE A 3 -0.95 10.74 -5.84
C ILE A 3 0.56 10.91 -5.60
N PHE A 4 0.97 12.09 -5.14
CA PHE A 4 2.38 12.47 -5.09
C PHE A 4 3.09 11.94 -3.84
N TYR A 5 2.48 12.07 -2.65
CA TYR A 5 3.13 11.72 -1.38
C TYR A 5 2.78 10.31 -0.93
N GLY A 6 1.50 9.93 -1.01
CA GLY A 6 1.04 8.57 -0.71
C GLY A 6 1.36 7.56 -1.80
N GLY A 7 1.45 7.98 -3.06
CA GLY A 7 1.67 7.10 -4.21
C GLY A 7 3.13 7.06 -4.62
N ILE A 8 3.53 8.06 -5.40
CA ILE A 8 4.83 8.11 -6.07
C ILE A 8 6.00 8.13 -5.07
N ALA A 9 5.96 9.01 -4.06
CA ALA A 9 7.02 9.09 -3.05
C ALA A 9 7.13 7.79 -2.23
N GLN A 10 6.01 7.12 -1.95
CA GLN A 10 5.99 5.86 -1.21
C GLN A 10 6.54 4.69 -2.04
N ILE A 11 6.28 4.68 -3.35
CA ILE A 11 6.93 3.73 -4.28
C ILE A 11 8.43 3.95 -4.32
N PHE A 12 8.90 5.21 -4.40
CA PHE A 12 10.33 5.50 -4.34
C PHE A 12 10.97 5.07 -3.01
N ALA A 13 10.29 5.28 -1.88
CA ALA A 13 10.75 4.78 -0.59
C ALA A 13 10.88 3.24 -0.57
N GLY A 14 9.93 2.52 -1.17
CA GLY A 14 10.01 1.07 -1.34
C GLY A 14 11.21 0.64 -2.17
N LEU A 15 11.46 1.29 -3.31
CA LEU A 15 12.62 1.03 -4.17
C LEU A 15 13.96 1.30 -3.47
N LEU A 16 14.01 2.29 -2.57
CA LEU A 16 15.19 2.55 -1.74
C LEU A 16 15.42 1.45 -0.68
N GLU A 17 14.37 0.83 -0.16
CA GLU A 17 14.48 -0.30 0.76
C GLU A 17 15.02 -1.58 0.08
N TYR A 18 14.78 -1.76 -1.24
CA TYR A 18 15.43 -2.83 -2.01
C TYR A 18 16.96 -2.73 -1.96
N LYS A 19 17.51 -1.50 -2.07
CA LYS A 19 18.96 -1.28 -1.97
C LYS A 19 19.54 -1.62 -0.59
N LYS A 20 18.71 -1.61 0.46
CA LYS A 20 19.10 -2.00 1.83
C LYS A 20 18.91 -3.50 2.10
N GLY A 21 18.44 -4.28 1.13
CA GLY A 21 18.14 -5.70 1.30
C GLY A 21 16.87 -5.99 2.11
N ASN A 22 16.02 -4.97 2.33
CA ASN A 22 14.78 -5.12 3.10
C ASN A 22 13.60 -5.44 2.18
N THR A 23 13.43 -6.72 1.86
CA THR A 23 12.34 -7.21 1.01
C THR A 23 10.96 -6.93 1.61
N PHE A 24 10.84 -6.96 2.95
CA PHE A 24 9.57 -6.67 3.63
C PHE A 24 9.16 -5.20 3.45
N GLY A 25 10.10 -4.27 3.69
CA GLY A 25 9.89 -2.84 3.47
C GLY A 25 9.59 -2.50 2.02
N LEU A 26 10.32 -3.11 1.07
CA LEU A 26 10.06 -2.96 -0.36
C LEU A 26 8.62 -3.31 -0.72
N THR A 27 8.15 -4.50 -0.32
CA THR A 27 6.79 -4.97 -0.63
C THR A 27 5.75 -4.09 0.06
N ALA A 28 5.95 -3.74 1.34
CA ALA A 28 5.03 -2.86 2.07
C ALA A 28 4.86 -1.50 1.37
N PHE A 29 5.96 -0.78 1.18
CA PHE A 29 5.92 0.60 0.70
C PHE A 29 5.51 0.69 -0.76
N THR A 30 5.98 -0.22 -1.62
CA THR A 30 5.57 -0.25 -3.03
C THR A 30 4.08 -0.57 -3.16
N SER A 31 3.57 -1.58 -2.44
CA SER A 31 2.15 -1.96 -2.50
C SER A 31 1.23 -0.86 -1.98
N TYR A 32 1.53 -0.26 -0.82
CA TYR A 32 0.72 0.86 -0.31
C TYR A 32 0.81 2.11 -1.20
N GLY A 33 1.94 2.32 -1.89
CA GLY A 33 2.05 3.37 -2.89
C GLY A 33 1.13 3.14 -4.10
N SER A 34 1.07 1.89 -4.60
CA SER A 34 0.12 1.51 -5.65
C SER A 34 -1.33 1.57 -5.19
N PHE A 35 -1.63 1.27 -3.92
CA PHE A 35 -2.96 1.46 -3.32
C PHE A 35 -3.43 2.91 -3.45
N TRP A 36 -2.60 3.88 -3.04
CA TRP A 36 -2.96 5.29 -3.15
C TRP A 36 -3.16 5.76 -4.59
N LEU A 37 -2.36 5.27 -5.54
CA LEU A 37 -2.54 5.58 -6.96
C LEU A 37 -3.84 5.00 -7.52
N THR A 38 -4.14 3.74 -7.20
CA THR A 38 -5.36 3.07 -7.68
C THR A 38 -6.62 3.67 -7.05
N LEU A 39 -6.60 4.03 -5.76
CA LEU A 39 -7.71 4.72 -5.09
C LEU A 39 -7.99 6.08 -5.74
N VAL A 40 -6.95 6.86 -6.03
CA VAL A 40 -7.12 8.16 -6.68
C VAL A 40 -7.59 8.00 -8.13
N ALA A 41 -7.10 6.99 -8.87
CA ALA A 41 -7.58 6.68 -10.20
C ALA A 41 -9.08 6.34 -10.19
N ILE A 42 -9.54 5.49 -9.26
CA ILE A 42 -10.97 5.13 -9.10
C ILE A 42 -11.84 6.38 -8.81
N LEU A 43 -11.32 7.36 -8.08
CA LEU A 43 -12.05 8.60 -7.76
C LEU A 43 -11.98 9.66 -8.88
N LEU A 44 -10.92 9.65 -9.70
CA LEU A 44 -10.72 10.62 -10.79
C LEU A 44 -11.31 10.17 -12.13
N MET A 45 -11.27 8.88 -12.47
CA MET A 45 -11.77 8.35 -13.74
C MET A 45 -13.25 8.71 -14.01
N PRO A 46 -14.17 8.64 -13.02
CA PRO A 46 -15.55 9.08 -13.21
C PRO A 46 -15.68 10.58 -13.43
N LYS A 47 -14.83 11.39 -12.77
CA LYS A 47 -14.83 12.85 -12.95
C LYS A 47 -14.28 13.29 -14.31
N MET A 48 -13.50 12.43 -14.95
CA MET A 48 -12.99 12.63 -16.31
C MET A 48 -13.94 12.07 -17.39
N GLY A 49 -15.08 11.50 -17.00
CA GLY A 49 -16.04 10.89 -17.93
C GLY A 49 -15.55 9.61 -18.61
N LEU A 50 -14.51 8.99 -18.07
CA LEU A 50 -13.89 7.79 -18.64
C LEU A 50 -14.55 6.49 -18.15
N THR A 51 -15.18 6.52 -16.98
CA THR A 51 -15.84 5.37 -16.36
C THR A 51 -17.08 5.81 -15.60
N ASP A 52 -18.02 4.88 -15.36
CA ASP A 52 -19.13 5.12 -14.45
C ASP A 52 -18.66 5.26 -12.99
N ALA A 53 -19.56 5.77 -12.13
CA ALA A 53 -19.29 5.90 -10.71
C ALA A 53 -18.94 4.53 -10.10
N PRO A 54 -17.94 4.46 -9.20
CA PRO A 54 -17.51 3.19 -8.63
C PRO A 54 -18.62 2.58 -7.79
N ASP A 55 -18.91 1.31 -8.04
CA ASP A 55 -19.83 0.51 -7.25
C ASP A 55 -19.30 0.35 -5.81
N ALA A 56 -20.16 0.58 -4.83
CA ALA A 56 -19.77 0.60 -3.41
C ALA A 56 -19.33 -0.79 -2.94
N GLN A 57 -19.93 -1.86 -3.49
CA GLN A 57 -19.60 -3.24 -3.19
C GLN A 57 -18.21 -3.60 -3.75
N LEU A 58 -17.88 -3.17 -4.98
CA LEU A 58 -16.54 -3.33 -5.55
C LEU A 58 -15.47 -2.57 -4.78
N LEU A 59 -15.77 -1.34 -4.33
CA LEU A 59 -14.84 -0.56 -3.50
C LEU A 59 -14.64 -1.22 -2.13
N GLY A 60 -15.71 -1.77 -1.55
CA GLY A 60 -15.64 -2.55 -0.30
C GLY A 60 -14.81 -3.83 -0.44
N ALA A 61 -14.98 -4.57 -1.54
CA ALA A 61 -14.17 -5.75 -1.84
C ALA A 61 -12.69 -5.41 -2.06
N TYR A 62 -12.40 -4.30 -2.76
CA TYR A 62 -11.06 -3.76 -2.92
C TYR A 62 -10.42 -3.45 -1.57
N LEU A 63 -11.09 -2.68 -0.70
CA LEU A 63 -10.58 -2.37 0.64
C LEU A 63 -10.44 -3.62 1.51
N GLY A 64 -11.33 -4.60 1.37
CA GLY A 64 -11.26 -5.89 2.06
C GLY A 64 -10.01 -6.69 1.69
N LEU A 65 -9.69 -6.78 0.39
CA LEU A 65 -8.45 -7.41 -0.10
C LEU A 65 -7.20 -6.70 0.45
N TRP A 66 -7.20 -5.37 0.47
CA TRP A 66 -6.12 -4.60 1.08
C TRP A 66 -6.01 -4.82 2.59
N GLY A 67 -7.14 -4.96 3.30
CA GLY A 67 -7.16 -5.32 4.71
C GLY A 67 -6.55 -6.70 4.98
N VAL A 68 -6.84 -7.70 4.13
CA VAL A 68 -6.22 -9.02 4.20
C VAL A 68 -4.70 -8.92 3.95
N PHE A 69 -4.28 -8.16 2.95
CA PHE A 69 -2.86 -7.90 2.70
C PHE A 69 -2.17 -7.26 3.91
N THR A 70 -2.78 -6.24 4.52
CA THR A 70 -2.28 -5.59 5.74
C THR A 70 -2.19 -6.57 6.91
N LEU A 71 -3.15 -7.49 7.05
CA LEU A 71 -3.12 -8.53 8.08
C LEU A 71 -1.93 -9.48 7.91
N PHE A 72 -1.65 -9.93 6.68
CA PHE A 72 -0.46 -10.75 6.41
C PHE A 72 0.84 -10.00 6.71
N MET A 73 0.92 -8.72 6.33
CA MET A 73 2.07 -7.88 6.64
C MET A 73 2.23 -7.67 8.16
N PHE A 74 1.12 -7.56 8.91
CA PHE A 74 1.13 -7.49 10.37
C PHE A 74 1.73 -8.75 11.02
N PHE A 75 1.39 -9.94 10.54
CA PHE A 75 2.07 -11.15 11.03
C PHE A 75 3.57 -11.18 10.69
N GLY A 76 3.96 -10.58 9.55
CA GLY A 76 5.37 -10.40 9.17
C GLY A 76 6.15 -9.46 10.10
N THR A 77 5.51 -8.40 10.62
CA THR A 77 6.16 -7.45 11.54
C THR A 77 6.33 -7.99 12.96
N LEU A 78 5.51 -8.93 13.42
CA LEU A 78 5.65 -9.54 14.75
C LEU A 78 7.03 -10.20 14.94
N LYS A 79 7.59 -10.82 13.90
CA LYS A 79 8.96 -11.38 13.92
C LYS A 79 10.07 -10.32 13.88
N ALA A 80 9.78 -9.15 13.30
CA ALA A 80 10.73 -8.03 13.27
C ALA A 80 10.79 -7.33 14.63
N ALA A 81 9.64 -7.11 15.29
CA ALA A 81 9.56 -6.50 16.61
C ALA A 81 10.19 -7.38 17.72
N ALA A 82 9.99 -8.70 17.66
CA ALA A 82 10.59 -9.64 18.62
C ALA A 82 12.13 -9.63 18.61
N ARG A 83 12.77 -9.30 17.47
CA ARG A 83 14.23 -9.22 17.36
C ARG A 83 14.82 -7.96 18.01
N CYS A 84 14.04 -6.89 18.14
CA CYS A 84 14.46 -5.65 18.80
C CYS A 84 14.54 -5.81 20.33
N ASN A 85 13.74 -6.72 20.90
CA ASN A 85 13.74 -6.99 22.35
C ASN A 85 14.85 -7.94 22.83
N LEU A 86 15.72 -8.45 21.95
CA LEU A 86 16.85 -9.31 22.34
C LEU A 86 18.18 -8.56 22.52
N PHE A 87 18.17 -7.22 22.37
CA PHE A 87 19.34 -6.35 22.53
C PHE A 87 19.14 -5.24 23.58
N SER A 88 18.18 -5.41 24.50
CA SER A 88 18.01 -4.54 25.68
C SER A 88 18.51 -5.22 26.95
#